data_AF-A0A256W9N8-F1
#
_entry.id   AF-A0A256W9N8-F1
#
_cell.length_a   1.000
_cell.length_b   1.000
_cell.length_c   1.000
_cell.angle_alpha   90.00
_cell.angle_beta   90.00
_cell.angle_gamma   90.00
#
_symmetry.space_group_name_H-M   'P 1'
#
loop_
_entity.id
_entity.type
_entity.pdbx_description
1 polymer ?
#
loop_
_entity_poly.entity_id
_entity_poly.type
_entity_poly.pdbx_seq_one_letter_code
_entity_poly.pdbx_strand_id
1 'polypeptide(L)'
;MKKIIYYFAIAGSLFVAGYVYFVAYNDATGFQLVLFALLGLFLLIFGLYGLKAESLMKKFIAEGKTDNFCIEASYYAKNKGVLGKIFLFPFMKIKSKNSLVISFFGSVAWMIIILIALKLFIK
;
A
#
# COMPACT_ATOMS: atom_id res chain seq x y z
N MET A 1 -4.27 8.46 15.84
CA MET A 1 -4.87 7.13 16.08
C MET A 1 -4.80 6.20 14.87
N LYS A 2 -5.05 6.65 13.63
CA LYS A 2 -5.04 5.78 12.42
C LYS A 2 -3.73 5.02 12.16
N LYS A 3 -2.58 5.56 12.57
CA LYS A 3 -1.27 4.90 12.40
C LYS A 3 -1.20 3.48 12.99
N ILE A 4 -1.92 3.22 14.08
CA ILE A 4 -1.88 1.92 14.74
C ILE A 4 -2.46 0.83 13.84
N ILE A 5 -3.51 1.15 13.08
CA ILE A 5 -4.14 0.24 12.11
C ILE A 5 -3.12 -0.17 11.04
N TYR A 6 -2.29 0.78 10.59
CA TYR A 6 -1.27 0.49 9.58
C TYR A 6 -0.11 -0.34 10.11
N TYR A 7 0.32 -0.11 11.35
CA TYR A 7 1.31 -0.98 11.99
C TYR A 7 0.75 -2.39 12.19
N PHE A 8 -0.51 -2.53 12.61
CA PHE A 8 -1.16 -3.83 12.68
C PHE A 8 -1.31 -4.51 11.32
N ALA A 9 -1.56 -3.76 10.26
CA ALA A 9 -1.57 -4.33 8.90
C ALA A 9 -0.18 -4.86 8.49
N ILE A 10 0.89 -4.13 8.77
CA ILE A 10 2.27 -4.61 8.50
C ILE A 10 2.58 -5.84 9.35
N ALA A 11 2.28 -5.81 10.65
CA ALA A 11 2.47 -6.96 11.54
C ALA A 11 1.64 -8.17 11.08
N GLY A 12 0.39 -7.94 10.66
CA GLY A 12 -0.49 -8.96 10.11
C GLY A 12 0.05 -9.56 8.82
N SER A 13 0.66 -8.76 7.94
CA SER A 13 1.36 -9.26 6.75
C SER A 13 2.50 -10.21 7.11
N LEU A 14 3.34 -9.82 8.08
CA LEU A 14 4.43 -10.67 8.58
C LEU A 14 3.89 -11.95 9.23
N PHE A 15 2.78 -11.85 9.96
CA PHE A 15 2.12 -12.99 10.57
C PHE A 15 1.58 -13.97 9.51
N VAL A 16 0.93 -13.47 8.46
CA VAL A 16 0.47 -14.30 7.33
C VAL A 16 1.66 -15.01 6.67
N ALA A 17 2.75 -14.29 6.40
CA ALA A 17 3.95 -14.88 5.81
C ALA A 17 4.57 -15.96 6.71
N GLY A 18 4.70 -15.68 8.01
CA GLY A 18 5.21 -16.64 8.99
C GLY A 18 4.31 -17.87 9.12
N TYR A 19 2.99 -17.67 9.21
CA TYR A 19 2.02 -18.76 9.27
C TYR A 19 2.11 -19.68 8.04
N VAL A 20 2.18 -19.09 6.84
CA VAL A 20 2.35 -19.88 5.61
C VAL A 20 3.63 -20.69 5.69
N TYR A 21 4.76 -20.05 5.99
CA TYR A 21 6.06 -20.70 5.96
C TYR A 21 6.20 -21.81 7.01
N PHE A 22 5.78 -21.56 8.25
CA PHE A 22 5.99 -22.49 9.37
C PHE A 22 4.88 -23.51 9.56
N VAL A 23 3.66 -23.23 9.09
CA VAL A 23 2.48 -24.04 9.41
C VAL A 23 1.83 -24.60 8.16
N ALA A 24 1.45 -23.73 7.21
CA ALA A 24 0.56 -24.14 6.13
C ALA A 24 1.29 -24.64 4.86
N TYR A 25 2.60 -24.41 4.70
CA TYR A 25 3.29 -24.60 3.42
C TYR A 25 3.16 -26.02 2.84
N ASN A 26 3.29 -27.04 3.68
CA ASN A 26 3.28 -28.44 3.24
C ASN A 26 1.86 -28.98 2.96
N ASP A 27 0.86 -28.44 3.65
CA ASP A 27 -0.51 -28.95 3.62
C ASP A 27 -1.44 -28.09 2.74
N ALA A 28 -1.03 -26.85 2.41
CA ALA A 28 -1.83 -25.94 1.62
C ALA A 28 -1.74 -26.26 0.13
N THR A 29 -2.90 -26.21 -0.52
CA THR A 29 -2.98 -26.26 -1.98
C THR A 29 -2.31 -25.03 -2.62
N GLY A 30 -1.89 -25.14 -3.88
CA GLY A 30 -1.31 -24.02 -4.62
C GLY A 30 -2.25 -22.79 -4.65
N PHE A 31 -3.57 -23.01 -4.78
CA PHE A 31 -4.55 -21.92 -4.72
C PHE A 31 -4.58 -21.22 -3.35
N GLN A 32 -4.53 -21.98 -2.25
CA GLN A 32 -4.48 -21.42 -0.90
C GLN A 32 -3.20 -20.62 -0.67
N LEU A 33 -2.04 -21.10 -1.13
CA LEU A 33 -0.77 -20.38 -1.05
C LEU A 33 -0.84 -19.04 -1.80
N VAL A 34 -1.47 -19.01 -2.97
CA VAL A 34 -1.71 -17.76 -3.72
C VAL A 34 -2.60 -16.81 -2.91
N LEU A 35 -3.70 -17.29 -2.32
CA LEU A 35 -4.58 -16.45 -1.49
C LEU A 35 -3.84 -15.85 -0.29
N PHE A 36 -3.01 -16.63 0.42
CA PHE A 36 -2.22 -16.11 1.52
C PHE A 36 -1.18 -15.09 1.05
N ALA A 37 -0.51 -15.34 -0.08
CA ALA A 37 0.43 -14.39 -0.66
C ALA A 37 -0.26 -13.07 -1.02
N LEU A 38 -1.45 -13.13 -1.62
CA LEU A 38 -2.22 -11.94 -1.96
C LEU A 38 -2.69 -11.19 -0.72
N LEU A 39 -3.15 -11.88 0.31
CA LEU A 39 -3.53 -11.29 1.59
C LEU A 39 -2.34 -10.59 2.26
N GLY A 40 -1.20 -11.29 2.37
CA GLY A 40 0.02 -10.74 2.95
C GLY A 40 0.52 -9.51 2.20
N LEU A 41 0.52 -9.57 0.86
CA LEU A 41 0.91 -8.45 0.01
C LEU A 41 -0.03 -7.25 0.16
N PHE A 42 -1.35 -7.48 0.15
CA PHE A 42 -2.34 -6.43 0.36
C PHE A 42 -2.14 -5.73 1.71
N LEU A 43 -2.00 -6.50 2.79
CA LEU A 43 -1.79 -5.97 4.14
C LEU A 43 -0.51 -5.14 4.24
N LEU A 44 0.58 -5.59 3.60
CA LEU A 44 1.85 -4.87 3.58
C LEU A 44 1.71 -3.52 2.88
N ILE A 45 1.18 -3.53 1.66
CA ILE A 45 1.01 -2.31 0.84
C ILE A 45 0.05 -1.36 1.56
N PHE A 46 -1.04 -1.87 2.13
CA PHE A 46 -2.01 -1.08 2.88
C PHE A 46 -1.36 -0.36 4.06
N GLY A 47 -0.58 -1.09 4.86
CA GLY A 47 0.14 -0.50 5.97
C GLY A 47 1.16 0.55 5.55
N LEU A 48 2.00 0.24 4.56
CA LEU A 48 3.03 1.16 4.05
C LEU A 48 2.41 2.45 3.47
N TYR A 49 1.39 2.32 2.63
CA TYR A 49 0.70 3.48 2.05
C TYR A 49 -0.02 4.30 3.11
N GLY A 50 -0.66 3.66 4.08
CA GLY A 50 -1.34 4.35 5.17
C GLY A 50 -0.39 5.18 6.03
N LEU A 51 0.75 4.60 6.43
CA LEU A 51 1.79 5.33 7.17
C LEU A 51 2.34 6.50 6.35
N LYS A 52 2.55 6.29 5.04
CA LYS A 52 3.04 7.35 4.15
C LYS A 52 1.99 8.45 3.98
N ALA A 53 0.72 8.12 3.84
CA ALA A 53 -0.39 9.08 3.77
C ALA A 53 -0.43 9.97 5.01
N GLU A 54 -0.39 9.36 6.20
CA GLU A 54 -0.36 10.09 7.48
C GLU A 54 0.87 10.98 7.61
N SER A 55 2.04 10.50 7.18
CA SER A 55 3.27 11.28 7.19
C SER A 55 3.20 12.49 6.27
N LEU A 56 2.69 12.31 5.04
CA LEU A 56 2.53 13.40 4.08
C LEU A 56 1.49 14.41 4.55
N MET A 57 0.39 13.93 5.12
CA MET A 57 -0.69 14.79 5.59
C MET A 57 -0.21 15.67 6.75
N LYS A 58 0.52 15.11 7.71
CA LYS A 58 1.16 15.90 8.78
C LYS A 58 2.14 16.93 8.23
N LYS A 59 2.96 16.53 7.24
CA LYS A 59 3.92 17.43 6.61
C LYS A 59 3.22 18.62 5.93
N PHE A 60 2.20 18.36 5.12
CA PHE A 60 1.49 19.43 4.40
C PHE A 60 0.72 20.36 5.34
N ILE A 61 0.13 19.83 6.41
CA ILE A 61 -0.51 20.66 7.45
C ILE A 61 0.54 21.57 8.13
N ALA A 62 1.72 21.04 8.46
CA ALA A 62 2.80 21.84 9.05
C ALA A 62 3.34 22.92 8.11
N GLU A 63 3.28 22.70 6.79
CA GLU A 63 3.63 23.68 5.75
C GLU A 63 2.48 24.67 5.43
N GLY A 64 1.36 24.63 6.16
CA GLY A 64 0.20 25.48 5.93
C GLY A 64 -0.64 25.10 4.70
N LYS A 65 -0.39 23.94 4.09
CA LYS A 65 -1.03 23.49 2.86
C LYS A 65 -2.21 22.55 3.17
N THR A 66 -3.36 23.14 3.49
CA THR A 66 -4.53 22.40 4.01
C THR A 66 -5.60 22.10 2.98
N ASP A 67 -5.60 22.79 1.85
CA ASP A 67 -6.77 22.83 0.97
C ASP A 67 -6.87 21.60 0.06
N ASN A 68 -5.77 21.17 -0.56
CA ASN A 68 -5.80 20.08 -1.53
C ASN A 68 -4.64 19.08 -1.41
N PHE A 69 -4.84 18.06 -0.57
CA PHE A 69 -3.88 16.97 -0.36
C PHE A 69 -3.44 16.29 -1.67
N CYS A 70 -4.36 16.07 -2.61
CA CYS A 70 -4.06 15.41 -3.88
C CYS A 70 -3.10 16.23 -4.74
N ILE A 71 -3.26 17.56 -4.76
CA ILE A 71 -2.37 18.47 -5.49
C ILE A 71 -0.98 18.48 -4.84
N GLU A 72 -0.90 18.63 -3.53
CA GLU A 72 0.37 18.65 -2.80
C GLU A 72 1.11 17.31 -2.89
N ALA A 73 0.40 16.19 -2.79
CA ALA A 73 0.95 14.87 -2.98
C ALA A 73 1.48 14.69 -4.42
N SER A 74 0.80 15.27 -5.41
CA SER A 74 1.26 15.24 -6.81
C SER A 74 2.52 16.06 -7.02
N TYR A 75 2.62 17.25 -6.43
CA TYR A 75 3.86 18.04 -6.46
C TYR A 75 5.00 17.32 -5.74
N TYR A 76 4.73 16.77 -4.56
CA TYR A 76 5.70 16.00 -3.79
C TYR A 76 6.21 14.78 -4.58
N ALA A 77 5.32 14.05 -5.25
CA ALA A 77 5.68 12.89 -6.08
C ALA A 77 6.51 13.29 -7.31
N LYS A 78 6.16 14.40 -7.98
CA LYS A 78 6.93 14.95 -9.11
C LYS A 78 8.37 15.31 -8.70
N ASN A 79 8.55 15.89 -7.52
CA ASN A 79 9.87 16.28 -7.00
C ASN A 79 10.75 15.09 -6.59
N LYS A 80 10.17 13.91 -6.40
CA LYS A 80 10.89 12.66 -6.09
C LYS A 80 11.38 11.90 -7.35
N GLY A 81 11.24 12.49 -8.53
CA GLY A 81 11.68 11.90 -9.80
C GLY A 81 10.77 10.76 -10.30
N VAL A 82 11.27 9.97 -11.25
CA VAL A 82 10.50 8.92 -11.94
C VAL A 82 10.00 7.86 -10.95
N LEU A 83 10.87 7.39 -10.06
CA LEU A 83 10.49 6.42 -9.02
C LEU A 83 9.41 6.97 -8.09
N GLY A 84 9.49 8.25 -7.73
CA GLY A 84 8.45 8.93 -6.94
C GLY A 84 7.10 8.92 -7.63
N LYS A 85 7.05 9.20 -8.93
CA LYS A 85 5.81 9.15 -9.72
C LYS A 85 5.21 7.74 -9.77
N ILE A 86 6.04 6.71 -9.93
CA ILE A 86 5.58 5.32 -9.96
C ILE A 86 5.08 4.92 -8.56
N PHE A 87 5.92 4.99 -7.53
CA PHE A 87 5.55 4.54 -6.19
C PHE A 87 4.55 5.43 -5.46
N LEU A 88 4.28 6.65 -5.92
CA LEU A 88 3.29 7.51 -5.30
C LEU A 88 2.08 7.76 -6.18
N PHE A 89 1.94 7.06 -7.32
CA PHE A 89 0.83 7.27 -8.23
C PHE A 89 -0.56 7.20 -7.58
N PRO A 90 -0.84 6.32 -6.59
CA PRO A 90 -2.15 6.28 -5.96
C PRO A 90 -2.47 7.59 -5.21
N PHE A 91 -1.46 8.21 -4.59
CA PHE A 91 -1.62 9.50 -3.91
C PHE A 91 -1.93 10.65 -4.88
N MET A 92 -1.55 10.52 -6.15
CA MET A 92 -1.81 11.53 -7.19
C MET A 92 -3.22 11.42 -7.79
N LYS A 93 -3.88 10.27 -7.64
CA LYS A 93 -5.18 9.97 -8.28
C LYS A 93 -6.34 9.99 -7.29
N ILE A 94 -6.09 9.66 -6.03
CA ILE A 94 -7.13 9.57 -5.02
C ILE A 94 -7.37 10.95 -4.39
N LYS A 95 -8.51 11.57 -4.73
CA LYS A 95 -8.94 12.87 -4.21
C LYS A 95 -9.55 12.74 -2.80
N SER A 96 -8.81 12.20 -1.86
CA SER A 96 -9.25 12.06 -0.47
C SER A 96 -8.21 12.64 0.49
N LYS A 97 -8.68 13.23 1.58
CA LYS A 97 -7.84 13.56 2.75
C LYS A 97 -7.79 12.41 3.77
N ASN A 98 -8.54 11.34 3.55
CA ASN A 98 -8.58 10.20 4.45
C ASN A 98 -7.49 9.19 4.08
N SER A 99 -6.49 9.06 4.96
CA SER A 99 -5.41 8.09 4.85
C SER A 99 -5.90 6.65 4.62
N LEU A 100 -7.04 6.24 5.20
CA LEU A 100 -7.63 4.91 5.00
C LEU A 100 -8.13 4.68 3.57
N VAL A 101 -8.75 5.70 2.99
CA VAL A 101 -9.24 5.66 1.61
C VAL A 101 -8.06 5.57 0.66
N ILE A 102 -7.04 6.40 0.89
CA ILE A 102 -5.81 6.39 0.09
C ILE A 102 -5.11 5.04 0.16
N SER A 103 -4.93 4.48 1.37
CA SER A 103 -4.25 3.21 1.56
C SER A 103 -5.02 2.06 0.97
N PHE A 104 -6.35 2.02 1.12
CA PHE A 104 -7.20 0.97 0.55
C PHE A 104 -7.11 0.95 -0.97
N PHE A 105 -7.47 2.05 -1.63
CA PHE A 105 -7.45 2.11 -3.09
C PHE A 105 -6.03 2.01 -3.67
N GLY A 106 -5.02 2.54 -2.98
CA GLY A 106 -3.63 2.37 -3.37
C GLY A 106 -3.19 0.91 -3.32
N SER A 107 -3.62 0.17 -2.32
CA SER A 107 -3.32 -1.27 -2.20
C SER A 107 -3.99 -2.06 -3.30
N VAL A 108 -5.29 -1.83 -3.54
CA VAL A 108 -6.03 -2.48 -4.63
C VAL A 108 -5.36 -2.21 -5.99
N ALA A 109 -4.96 -0.95 -6.25
CA ALA A 109 -4.31 -0.60 -7.50
C ALA A 109 -2.96 -1.32 -7.68
N TRP A 110 -2.14 -1.42 -6.63
CA TRP A 110 -0.89 -2.18 -6.70
C TRP A 110 -1.10 -3.68 -6.83
N MET A 111 -2.10 -4.24 -6.15
CA MET A 111 -2.44 -5.66 -6.31
C MET A 111 -2.75 -5.97 -7.78
N ILE A 112 -3.55 -5.14 -8.44
CA ILE A 112 -3.88 -5.29 -9.86
C ILE A 112 -2.61 -5.19 -10.72
N ILE A 113 -1.76 -4.18 -10.49
CA ILE A 113 -0.51 -4.00 -11.25
C ILE A 113 0.41 -5.21 -11.10
N ILE A 114 0.60 -5.69 -9.87
CA ILE A 114 1.47 -6.83 -9.57
C ILE A 114 0.90 -8.10 -10.20
N LEU A 115 -0.41 -8.34 -10.11
CA LEU A 115 -1.05 -9.50 -10.74
C LEU A 115 -0.91 -9.48 -12.26
N ILE A 116 -1.10 -8.31 -12.90
CA ILE A 116 -0.90 -8.15 -14.34
C ILE A 116 0.57 -8.39 -14.69
N ALA A 117 1.50 -7.81 -13.93
CA ALA A 117 2.93 -8.00 -14.14
C ALA A 117 3.30 -9.50 -14.02
N LEU A 118 2.88 -10.16 -12.95
CA LEU A 118 3.12 -11.60 -12.76
C LEU A 118 2.57 -12.42 -13.94
N LYS A 119 1.36 -12.12 -14.42
CA LYS A 119 0.79 -12.77 -15.60
C LYS A 119 1.61 -12.52 -16.89
N LEU A 120 2.23 -11.36 -17.02
CA LEU A 120 3.06 -11.03 -18.19
C LEU A 120 4.45 -11.67 -18.14
N PHE A 121 5.01 -11.85 -16.94
CA PHE A 121 6.36 -12.40 -16.73
C PHE A 121 6.37 -13.92 -16.52
N ILE A 122 5.29 -14.50 -16.01
CA ILE A 122 5.09 -15.95 -15.91
C ILE A 122 4.37 -16.37 -17.19
N LYS A 123 5.15 -16.79 -18.18
CA LYS A 123 4.66 -17.28 -19.47
C LYS A 123 4.34 -18.77 -19.40
#